data_AF-A0A833PBP9-F1
#
_entry.id   AF-A0A833PBP9-F1
#
_cell.length_a   1.000
_cell.length_b   1.000
_cell.length_c   1.000
_cell.angle_alpha   90.00
_cell.angle_beta   90.00
_cell.angle_gamma   90.00
#
_symmetry.space_group_name_H-M   'P 1'
#
loop_
_entity.id
_entity.type
_entity.pdbx_description
1 polymer ?
#
loop_
_entity_poly.entity_id
_entity_poly.type
_entity_poly.pdbx_seq_one_letter_code
_entity_poly.pdbx_strand_id
1 'polypeptide(L)'
;MHQLEEGCDVFIATAAVADYRVAEVAEHKIKKAGDELNVSLVKNPDIVVTIAQQSKRPFMVGFAAETRNVEEYAAGKLVAKKLDMIACNDVSRADIGFASDQNAMTVFFADQYQMEKRDLEKASKQEIAQQLVEAIHDALHHEIEPV
;
A
#
# COMPACT_ATOMS: atom_id res chain seq x y z
N MET A 1 -14.99 7.34 11.60
CA MET A 1 -15.64 6.44 10.62
C MET A 1 -16.72 7.13 9.78
N HIS A 2 -17.28 8.27 10.18
CA HIS A 2 -18.30 8.99 9.38
C HIS A 2 -17.84 9.39 7.96
N GLN A 3 -16.56 9.72 7.76
CA GLN A 3 -15.98 10.03 6.43
C GLN A 3 -15.98 8.84 5.44
N LEU A 4 -16.07 7.59 5.93
CA LEU A 4 -16.13 6.42 5.05
C LEU A 4 -17.54 6.20 4.47
N GLU A 5 -18.57 6.83 5.02
CA GLU A 5 -19.96 6.67 4.57
C GLU A 5 -20.27 7.50 3.31
N GLU A 6 -19.56 8.62 3.12
CA GLU A 6 -19.65 9.43 1.90
C GLU A 6 -19.04 8.69 0.70
N GLY A 7 -18.08 7.79 0.95
CA GLY A 7 -17.35 7.02 -0.06
C GLY A 7 -16.30 7.84 -0.81
N CYS A 8 -15.57 7.18 -1.69
CA CYS A 8 -14.70 7.81 -2.68
C CYS A 8 -14.65 6.94 -3.95
N ASP A 9 -14.14 7.49 -5.04
CA ASP A 9 -13.94 6.72 -6.28
C ASP A 9 -12.61 5.96 -6.26
N VAL A 10 -11.58 6.54 -5.64
CA VAL A 10 -10.22 5.97 -5.57
C VAL A 10 -9.68 6.08 -4.15
N PHE A 11 -9.14 4.98 -3.61
CA PHE A 11 -8.45 4.94 -2.33
C PHE A 11 -6.99 4.53 -2.52
N ILE A 12 -6.07 5.45 -2.19
CA ILE A 12 -4.62 5.24 -2.36
C ILE A 12 -3.95 5.03 -0.99
N ALA A 13 -3.63 3.77 -0.68
CA ALA A 13 -3.06 3.35 0.60
C ALA A 13 -1.53 3.53 0.64
N THR A 14 -1.06 4.78 0.68
CA THR A 14 0.38 5.12 0.68
C THR A 14 1.02 5.12 2.07
N ALA A 15 0.23 5.21 3.14
CA ALA A 15 0.74 5.32 4.50
C ALA A 15 1.43 4.02 4.96
N ALA A 16 2.61 4.16 5.59
CA ALA A 16 3.27 3.07 6.30
C ALA A 16 2.59 2.83 7.65
N VAL A 17 1.44 2.14 7.63
CA VAL A 17 0.65 1.85 8.83
C VAL A 17 1.31 0.75 9.64
N ALA A 18 1.47 0.95 10.94
CA ALA A 18 2.05 -0.06 11.83
C ALA A 18 1.14 -1.30 11.93
N ASP A 19 1.73 -2.49 11.77
CA ASP A 19 1.00 -3.77 11.87
C ASP A 19 0.53 -4.09 13.30
N TYR A 20 1.18 -3.49 14.30
CA TYR A 20 0.89 -3.70 15.72
C TYR A 20 0.79 -2.37 16.46
N ARG A 21 0.02 -2.37 17.55
CA ARG A 21 -0.03 -1.30 18.55
C ARG A 21 0.28 -1.86 19.93
N VAL A 22 0.62 -0.99 20.88
CA VAL A 22 0.75 -1.39 22.30
C VAL A 22 -0.56 -2.00 22.80
N ALA A 23 -0.45 -3.10 23.54
CA ALA A 23 -1.59 -3.78 24.15
C ALA A 23 -2.27 -2.87 25.19
N GLU A 24 -1.46 -2.16 25.97
CA GLU A 24 -1.91 -1.22 27.00
C GLU A 24 -1.16 0.10 26.83
N VAL A 25 -1.90 1.21 26.82
CA VAL A 25 -1.34 2.56 26.72
C VAL A 25 -1.14 3.09 28.14
N ALA A 26 0.10 3.43 28.50
CA ALA A 26 0.38 4.01 29.81
C ALA A 26 -0.17 5.45 29.90
N GLU A 27 -0.86 5.79 30.99
CA GLU A 27 -1.41 7.13 31.23
C GLU A 27 -0.32 8.19 31.45
N HIS A 28 0.87 7.76 31.86
CA HIS A 28 2.01 8.62 32.16
C HIS A 28 3.28 8.05 31.52
N LYS A 29 4.27 8.93 31.32
CA LYS A 29 5.60 8.54 30.85
C LYS A 29 6.16 7.41 31.71
N ILE A 30 6.45 6.26 31.09
CA ILE A 30 7.10 5.12 31.74
C ILE A 30 8.48 5.60 32.24
N LYS A 31 8.68 5.58 33.57
CA LYS A 31 9.96 5.92 34.18
C LYS A 31 10.95 4.78 33.94
N LYS A 32 12.24 5.10 33.89
CA LYS A 32 13.30 4.08 33.87
C LYS A 32 13.17 3.24 35.15
N ALA A 33 13.04 1.93 35.00
CA ALA A 33 12.98 0.99 36.10
C ALA A 33 13.66 -0.32 35.68
N GLY A 34 14.63 -0.77 36.46
CA GLY A 34 15.41 -1.98 36.15
C GLY A 34 16.26 -1.87 34.88
N ASP A 35 16.82 -3.01 34.49
CA ASP A 35 17.70 -3.13 33.32
C ASP A 35 16.95 -3.52 32.04
N GLU A 36 15.69 -3.97 32.15
CA GLU A 36 14.88 -4.47 31.03
C GLU A 36 13.51 -3.79 30.95
N LEU A 37 13.04 -3.54 29.72
CA LEU A 37 11.71 -3.01 29.42
C LEU A 37 11.00 -3.97 28.46
N ASN A 38 9.84 -4.48 28.87
CA ASN A 38 8.98 -5.32 28.04
C ASN A 38 7.75 -4.51 27.59
N VAL A 39 7.47 -4.50 26.28
CA VAL A 39 6.28 -3.86 25.70
C VAL A 39 5.46 -4.90 24.95
N SER A 40 4.28 -5.23 25.47
CA SER A 40 3.36 -6.15 24.80
C SER A 40 2.65 -5.44 23.65
N LEU A 41 2.65 -6.07 22.48
CA LEU A 41 2.03 -5.57 21.26
C LEU A 41 0.87 -6.47 20.81
N VAL A 42 -0.17 -5.86 20.23
CA VAL A 42 -1.32 -6.55 19.63
C VAL A 42 -1.52 -6.08 18.19
N LYS A 43 -1.98 -6.99 17.32
CA LYS A 43 -2.16 -6.70 15.89
C LYS A 43 -3.19 -5.60 15.66
N ASN A 44 -2.92 -4.71 14.71
CA ASN A 44 -3.87 -3.69 14.27
C ASN A 44 -4.91 -4.26 13.30
N PRO A 45 -6.13 -3.68 13.29
CA PRO A 45 -7.08 -3.89 12.20
C PRO A 45 -6.45 -3.51 10.86
N ASP A 46 -6.78 -4.27 9.83
CA ASP A 46 -6.27 -4.06 8.49
C ASP A 46 -7.11 -3.03 7.74
N ILE A 47 -6.61 -1.80 7.65
CA ILE A 47 -7.36 -0.67 7.06
C ILE A 47 -7.71 -0.94 5.59
N VAL A 48 -6.77 -1.50 4.82
CA VAL A 48 -6.96 -1.75 3.39
C VAL A 48 -8.06 -2.78 3.17
N VAL A 49 -8.00 -3.90 3.89
CA VAL A 49 -9.04 -4.95 3.82
C VAL A 49 -10.38 -4.41 4.30
N THR A 50 -10.40 -3.58 5.34
CA THR A 50 -11.63 -3.00 5.88
C THR A 50 -12.34 -2.13 4.83
N ILE A 51 -11.60 -1.31 4.09
CA ILE A 51 -12.16 -0.45 3.04
C ILE A 51 -12.60 -1.30 1.83
N ALA A 52 -11.80 -2.29 1.44
CA ALA A 52 -12.12 -3.16 0.31
C ALA A 52 -13.34 -4.09 0.53
N GLN A 53 -13.88 -4.14 1.76
CA GLN A 53 -15.08 -4.91 2.09
C GLN A 53 -16.36 -4.07 2.10
N GLN A 54 -16.27 -2.76 1.87
CA GLN A 54 -17.42 -1.87 1.87
C GLN A 54 -18.34 -2.12 0.66
N SER A 55 -19.63 -1.82 0.82
CA SER A 55 -20.60 -1.92 -0.28
C SER A 55 -20.30 -0.96 -1.42
N LYS A 56 -19.84 0.26 -1.09
CA LYS A 56 -19.31 1.25 -2.04
C LYS A 56 -17.78 1.21 -2.05
N ARG A 57 -17.22 0.05 -2.40
CA ARG A 57 -15.77 -0.14 -2.50
C ARG A 57 -15.19 0.77 -3.60
N PRO A 58 -14.17 1.60 -3.30
CA PRO A 58 -13.47 2.40 -4.31
C PRO A 58 -12.49 1.55 -5.13
N PHE A 59 -11.89 2.15 -6.16
CA PHE A 59 -10.69 1.61 -6.79
C PHE A 59 -9.54 1.61 -5.78
N MET A 60 -9.03 0.44 -5.44
CA MET A 60 -8.10 0.21 -4.35
C MET A 60 -6.65 0.18 -4.87
N VAL A 61 -5.85 1.17 -4.49
CA VAL A 61 -4.41 1.23 -4.80
C VAL A 61 -3.59 0.95 -3.55
N GLY A 62 -2.75 -0.07 -3.59
CA GLY A 62 -1.80 -0.41 -2.52
C GLY A 62 -0.36 -0.04 -2.86
N PHE A 63 0.47 0.05 -1.82
CA PHE A 63 1.92 0.18 -1.94
C PHE A 63 2.62 -0.96 -1.19
N ALA A 64 3.72 -1.45 -1.75
CA ALA A 64 4.57 -2.43 -1.09
C ALA A 64 6.05 -2.09 -1.29
N ALA A 65 6.76 -2.02 -0.17
CA ALA A 65 8.21 -2.02 -0.16
C ALA A 65 8.68 -3.48 -0.04
N GLU A 66 9.35 -3.98 -1.07
CA GLU A 66 9.87 -5.34 -1.10
C GLU A 66 11.39 -5.34 -1.26
N THR A 67 12.04 -6.43 -0.87
CA THR A 67 13.51 -6.59 -1.06
C THR A 67 13.85 -7.74 -2.00
N ARG A 68 12.90 -8.65 -2.27
CA ARG A 68 13.03 -9.85 -3.09
C ARG A 68 11.67 -10.26 -3.63
N ASN A 69 11.64 -11.06 -4.70
CA ASN A 69 10.42 -11.69 -5.25
C ASN A 69 9.23 -10.73 -5.41
N VAL A 70 9.48 -9.53 -5.93
CA VAL A 70 8.51 -8.43 -5.99
C VAL A 70 7.19 -8.85 -6.62
N GLU A 71 7.24 -9.60 -7.73
CA GLU A 71 6.07 -10.04 -8.49
C GLU A 71 5.21 -11.07 -7.73
N GLU A 72 5.83 -12.05 -7.08
CA GLU A 72 5.12 -13.06 -6.28
C GLU A 72 4.41 -12.41 -5.08
N TYR A 73 5.09 -11.51 -4.36
CA TYR A 73 4.50 -10.80 -3.24
C TYR A 73 3.41 -9.81 -3.67
N ALA A 74 3.60 -9.14 -4.81
CA ALA A 74 2.60 -8.26 -5.39
C ALA A 74 1.30 -9.02 -5.69
N ALA A 75 1.39 -10.16 -6.40
CA ALA A 75 0.25 -11.00 -6.72
C ALA A 75 -0.49 -11.48 -5.45
N GLY A 76 0.26 -11.96 -4.45
CA GLY A 76 -0.32 -12.37 -3.17
C GLY A 76 -1.04 -11.23 -2.43
N LYS A 77 -0.48 -10.02 -2.43
CA LYS A 77 -1.07 -8.84 -1.80
C LYS A 77 -2.30 -8.33 -2.56
N LEU A 78 -2.28 -8.32 -3.89
CA LEU A 78 -3.44 -7.94 -4.72
C LEU A 78 -4.67 -8.73 -4.30
N VAL A 79 -4.54 -10.06 -4.22
CA VAL A 79 -5.64 -10.96 -3.82
C VAL A 79 -5.98 -10.80 -2.34
N ALA A 80 -5.00 -10.92 -1.44
CA ALA A 80 -5.24 -10.92 0.01
C ALA A 80 -5.86 -9.61 0.52
N LYS A 81 -5.51 -8.48 -0.11
CA LYS A 81 -5.97 -7.14 0.26
C LYS A 81 -7.09 -6.61 -0.65
N LYS A 82 -7.51 -7.39 -1.65
CA LYS A 82 -8.52 -7.02 -2.66
C LYS A 82 -8.23 -5.69 -3.36
N LEU A 83 -6.96 -5.48 -3.70
CA LEU A 83 -6.50 -4.30 -4.42
C LEU A 83 -6.79 -4.43 -5.91
N ASP A 84 -7.03 -3.31 -6.57
CA ASP A 84 -7.13 -3.22 -8.04
C ASP A 84 -5.75 -2.98 -8.65
N MET A 85 -4.88 -2.25 -7.94
CA MET A 85 -3.53 -1.94 -8.35
C MET A 85 -2.59 -1.97 -7.14
N ILE A 86 -1.36 -2.44 -7.33
CA ILE A 86 -0.29 -2.33 -6.33
C ILE A 86 0.98 -1.78 -6.95
N ALA A 87 1.55 -0.75 -6.34
CA ALA A 87 2.83 -0.19 -6.72
C ALA A 87 3.92 -0.72 -5.78
N CYS A 88 4.87 -1.44 -6.34
CA CYS A 88 5.95 -2.07 -5.58
C CYS A 88 7.27 -1.38 -5.86
N ASN A 89 8.02 -1.03 -4.81
CA ASN A 89 9.37 -0.51 -4.96
C ASN A 89 10.38 -1.41 -4.24
N ASP A 90 11.53 -1.65 -4.89
CA ASP A 90 12.65 -2.36 -4.29
C ASP A 90 13.43 -1.41 -3.38
N VAL A 91 13.24 -1.56 -2.07
CA VAL A 91 13.89 -0.73 -1.04
C VAL A 91 15.29 -1.24 -0.65
N SER A 92 15.76 -2.33 -1.23
CA SER A 92 17.13 -2.80 -1.01
C SER A 92 18.18 -1.93 -1.71
N ARG A 93 17.75 -1.15 -2.70
CA ARG A 93 18.58 -0.24 -3.48
C ARG A 93 18.87 1.05 -2.71
N ALA A 94 20.14 1.36 -2.50
CA ALA A 94 20.57 2.58 -1.82
C ALA A 94 20.38 3.87 -2.64
N ASP A 95 20.14 3.76 -3.95
CA ASP A 95 20.06 4.90 -4.85
C ASP A 95 18.63 5.42 -5.11
N ILE A 96 17.61 4.75 -4.53
CA ILE A 96 16.18 5.07 -4.68
C ILE A 96 15.43 4.90 -3.35
N GLY A 97 14.23 5.49 -3.23
CA GLY A 97 13.31 5.21 -2.11
C GLY A 97 13.30 6.27 -1.00
N PHE A 98 13.29 5.83 0.26
CA PHE A 98 12.99 6.70 1.41
C PHE A 98 14.00 7.84 1.62
N ALA A 99 15.29 7.58 1.42
CA ALA A 99 16.38 8.53 1.65
C ALA A 99 16.93 9.17 0.35
N SER A 100 16.19 9.07 -0.76
CA SER A 100 16.57 9.61 -2.09
C SER A 100 15.42 10.44 -2.67
N ASP A 101 15.71 11.44 -3.49
CA ASP A 101 14.68 12.17 -4.26
C ASP A 101 14.20 11.39 -5.49
N GLN A 102 14.86 10.27 -5.79
CA GLN A 102 14.57 9.38 -6.91
C GLN A 102 13.84 8.13 -6.42
N ASN A 103 12.98 7.57 -7.27
CA ASN A 103 12.35 6.28 -7.04
C ASN A 103 12.22 5.49 -8.34
N ALA A 104 12.00 4.18 -8.23
CA ALA A 104 11.63 3.30 -9.33
C ALA A 104 10.63 2.28 -8.77
N MET A 105 9.63 1.93 -9.57
CA MET A 105 8.54 1.07 -9.11
C MET A 105 8.07 0.15 -10.22
N THR A 106 7.60 -1.04 -9.87
CA THR A 106 6.80 -1.87 -10.78
C THR A 106 5.35 -1.85 -10.30
N VAL A 107 4.44 -1.53 -11.21
CA VAL A 107 2.99 -1.50 -10.97
C VAL A 107 2.39 -2.79 -11.48
N PHE A 108 1.59 -3.44 -10.64
CA PHE A 108 0.83 -4.64 -10.96
C PHE A 108 -0.66 -4.33 -10.83
N PHE A 109 -1.46 -4.97 -11.68
CA PHE A 109 -2.91 -4.82 -11.73
C PHE A 109 -3.57 -6.14 -11.33
N ALA A 110 -4.76 -6.08 -10.75
CA ALA A 110 -5.55 -7.29 -10.50
C ALA A 110 -5.95 -7.97 -11.82
N ASP A 111 -6.00 -9.30 -11.84
CA ASP A 111 -6.23 -10.11 -13.05
C ASP A 111 -7.47 -9.69 -13.86
N GLN A 112 -8.52 -9.20 -13.19
CA GLN A 112 -9.75 -8.74 -13.84
C GLN A 112 -9.53 -7.57 -14.82
N TYR A 113 -8.45 -6.81 -14.68
CA TYR A 113 -8.10 -5.73 -15.59
C TYR A 113 -7.38 -6.24 -16.84
N GLN A 114 -6.86 -7.48 -16.86
CA GLN A 114 -6.09 -8.05 -17.99
C GLN A 114 -4.95 -7.14 -18.49
N MET A 115 -4.41 -6.28 -17.62
CA MET A 115 -3.33 -5.36 -17.94
C MET A 115 -1.98 -5.98 -17.60
N GLU A 116 -1.02 -5.82 -18.51
CA GLU A 116 0.39 -6.12 -18.24
C GLU A 116 0.94 -5.24 -17.11
N LYS A 117 1.93 -5.76 -16.38
CA LYS A 117 2.66 -4.96 -15.39
C LYS A 117 3.35 -3.78 -16.07
N ARG A 118 3.50 -2.67 -15.34
CA ARG A 118 4.13 -1.45 -15.84
C ARG A 118 5.35 -1.11 -15.01
N ASP A 119 6.51 -1.08 -15.65
CA ASP A 119 7.75 -0.64 -15.02
C ASP A 119 7.86 0.89 -15.11
N LEU A 120 7.98 1.53 -13.94
CA LEU A 120 8.25 2.95 -13.78
C LEU A 120 9.75 3.09 -13.51
N GLU A 121 10.47 3.42 -14.59
CA GLU A 121 11.92 3.60 -14.57
C GLU A 121 12.35 4.66 -13.56
N LYS A 122 13.62 4.58 -13.14
CA LYS A 122 14.17 5.51 -12.14
C LYS A 122 13.98 6.96 -12.56
N ALA A 123 13.20 7.69 -11.78
CA ALA A 123 12.86 9.08 -12.00
C ALA A 123 12.68 9.82 -10.67
N SER A 124 12.42 11.12 -10.72
CA SER A 124 12.07 11.88 -9.51
C SER A 124 10.77 11.34 -8.90
N LYS A 125 10.62 11.48 -7.57
CA LYS A 125 9.36 11.11 -6.89
C LYS A 125 8.12 11.80 -7.49
N GLN A 126 8.29 13.01 -8.03
CA GLN A 126 7.20 13.74 -8.69
C GLN A 126 6.82 13.10 -10.03
N GLU A 127 7.80 12.73 -10.85
CA GLU A 127 7.55 12.01 -12.11
C GLU A 127 6.96 10.62 -11.87
N ILE A 128 7.44 9.89 -10.85
CA ILE A 128 6.86 8.59 -10.45
C ILE A 128 5.41 8.78 -10.00
N ALA A 129 5.10 9.81 -9.22
CA ALA A 129 3.73 10.09 -8.79
C ALA A 129 2.81 10.40 -9.98
N GLN A 130 3.29 11.16 -10.98
CA GLN A 130 2.53 11.41 -12.20
C GLN A 130 2.25 10.12 -12.97
N GLN A 131 3.28 9.29 -13.18
CA GLN A 131 3.13 8.00 -13.87
C GLN A 131 2.19 7.04 -13.13
N LEU A 132 2.17 7.05 -11.79
CA LEU A 132 1.22 6.28 -11.00
C LEU A 132 -0.22 6.76 -11.20
N VAL A 133 -0.46 8.07 -11.27
CA VAL A 133 -1.79 8.61 -11.55
C VAL A 133 -2.24 8.27 -12.98
N GLU A 134 -1.34 8.29 -13.95
CA GLU A 134 -1.61 7.83 -15.32
C GLU A 134 -1.96 6.34 -15.36
N ALA A 135 -1.25 5.49 -14.60
CA ALA A 135 -1.60 4.07 -14.47
C ALA A 135 -2.99 3.84 -13.84
N ILE A 136 -3.37 4.63 -12.83
CA ILE A 136 -4.71 4.60 -12.24
C ILE A 136 -5.76 5.01 -13.27
N HIS A 137 -5.51 6.10 -14.02
CA HIS A 137 -6.40 6.57 -15.07
C HIS A 137 -6.64 5.48 -16.12
N ASP A 138 -5.56 4.88 -16.64
CA ASP A 138 -5.64 3.83 -17.65
C ASP A 138 -6.47 2.63 -17.15
N ALA A 139 -6.25 2.21 -15.91
CA ALA A 139 -6.99 1.09 -15.31
C ALA A 139 -8.49 1.41 -15.09
N LEU A 140 -8.82 2.66 -14.72
CA LEU A 140 -10.22 3.09 -14.55
C LEU A 140 -10.99 3.17 -15.89
N HIS A 141 -10.28 3.43 -16.99
CA HIS A 141 -10.87 3.53 -18.33
C HIS A 141 -10.69 2.26 -19.16
N HIS A 142 -10.06 1.23 -18.61
CA HIS A 142 -9.97 -0.07 -19.27
C HIS A 142 -11.33 -0.77 -19.21
N GLU A 143 -11.77 -1.34 -20.35
CA GLU A 143 -12.97 -2.16 -20.37
C GLU A 143 -12.70 -3.43 -19.56
N ILE A 144 -13.34 -3.56 -18.40
CA ILE A 144 -13.32 -4.81 -17.63
C ILE A 144 -14.19 -5.80 -18.39
N GLU A 145 -13.60 -6.83 -18.99
CA GLU A 145 -14.39 -7.92 -19.57
C GLU A 145 -15.22 -8.57 -18.45
N PRO A 146 -16.54 -8.72 -18.62
CA PRO A 146 -17.35 -9.39 -17.62
C PRO A 146 -16.93 -10.86 -17.51
N VAL A 147 -16.55 -11.27 -16.29
CA VAL A 147 -16.27 -12.67 -15.92
C VAL A 147 -17.54 -13.50 -15.91
#